data_AF-A0A7K2EH81-F1
#
_entry.id   AF-A0A7K2EH81-F1
#
_cell.length_a   1.000
_cell.length_b   1.000
_cell.length_c   1.000
_cell.angle_alpha   90.00
_cell.angle_beta   90.00
_cell.angle_gamma   90.00
#
_symmetry.space_group_name_H-M   'P 1'
#
loop_
_entity.id
_entity.type
_entity.pdbx_description
1 polymer ?
#
loop_
_entity_poly.entity_id
_entity_poly.type
_entity_poly.pdbx_seq_one_letter_code
_entity_poly.pdbx_strand_id
1 'polypeptide(L)'
;MSRPQFFSTLVLVAVVFVAGVLFATTGANLFDQGHRIGTDTQASNSKILRAPSTAARLEWEEAFINVADAVNPAVVQIRSEVRIEQSDAPNTWEWERERTPWERFFFQPPQPNGFPPVRQGLGSGVLIRSDGYIVTNNHVIESADKLQVLLHDGRT
;
A
#
# COMPACT_ATOMS: atom_id res chain seq x y z
N MET A 1 50.70 50.28 -10.66
CA MET A 1 49.89 50.08 -9.43
C MET A 1 48.42 50.06 -9.84
N SER A 2 47.79 48.89 -9.91
CA SER A 2 46.39 48.80 -10.35
C SER A 2 45.80 47.44 -9.98
N ARG A 3 44.82 47.44 -9.07
CA ARG A 3 43.65 46.52 -9.06
C ARG A 3 42.63 46.84 -7.94
N PRO A 4 41.77 47.87 -8.14
CA PRO A 4 40.58 48.09 -7.30
C PRO A 4 39.33 47.28 -7.74
N GLN A 5 39.41 46.50 -8.84
CA GLN A 5 38.20 45.95 -9.47
C GLN A 5 37.61 44.71 -8.77
N PHE A 6 38.42 43.84 -8.15
CA PHE A 6 37.92 42.62 -7.48
C PHE A 6 37.07 42.92 -6.23
N PHE A 7 37.45 43.93 -5.46
CA PHE A 7 36.71 44.32 -4.27
C PHE A 7 35.36 44.96 -4.63
N SER A 8 35.32 45.71 -5.73
CA SER A 8 34.10 46.34 -6.24
C SER A 8 33.08 45.32 -6.77
N THR A 9 33.51 44.27 -7.48
CA THR A 9 32.61 43.18 -7.92
C THR A 9 32.04 42.41 -6.74
N LEU A 10 32.85 42.11 -5.72
CA LEU A 10 32.38 41.39 -4.53
C LEU A 10 31.32 42.20 -3.76
N VAL A 11 31.54 43.50 -3.60
CA VAL A 11 30.59 44.41 -2.96
C VAL A 11 29.29 44.50 -3.77
N LEU A 12 29.38 44.59 -5.10
CA LEU A 12 28.20 44.65 -5.96
C LEU A 12 27.36 43.37 -5.87
N VAL A 13 28.00 42.20 -5.87
CA VAL A 13 27.30 40.91 -5.69
C VAL A 13 26.62 40.83 -4.33
N ALA A 14 27.29 41.26 -3.26
CA ALA A 14 26.71 41.28 -1.93
C ALA A 14 25.48 42.21 -1.84
N VAL A 15 25.54 43.39 -2.45
CA VAL A 15 24.42 44.33 -2.48
C VAL A 15 23.23 43.77 -3.26
N VAL A 16 23.47 43.16 -4.42
CA VAL A 16 22.41 42.52 -5.23
C VAL A 16 21.77 41.35 -4.47
N PHE A 17 22.57 40.54 -3.77
CA PHE A 17 22.08 39.44 -2.96
C PHE A 17 21.18 39.94 -1.82
N VAL A 18 21.63 40.96 -1.07
CA VAL A 18 20.84 41.55 0.03
C VAL A 18 19.56 42.19 -0.50
N ALA A 19 19.62 42.91 -1.63
CA ALA A 19 18.44 43.49 -2.26
C ALA A 19 17.44 42.41 -2.73
N GLY A 20 17.93 41.28 -3.27
CA GLY A 20 17.11 40.14 -3.65
C GLY A 20 16.41 39.47 -2.46
N VAL A 21 17.14 39.28 -1.34
CA VAL A 21 16.56 38.74 -0.10
C VAL A 21 15.49 39.69 0.46
N LEU A 22 15.76 40.99 0.50
CA LEU A 22 14.79 42.00 0.96
C LEU A 22 13.57 42.09 0.04
N PHE A 23 13.75 41.96 -1.28
CA PHE A 23 12.65 41.93 -2.24
C PHE A 23 11.81 40.66 -2.10
N ALA A 24 12.43 39.50 -1.85
CA ALA A 24 11.70 38.26 -1.61
C ALA A 24 10.90 38.31 -0.30
N THR A 25 11.49 38.81 0.78
CA THR A 25 10.82 38.89 2.08
C THR A 25 9.76 39.99 2.13
N THR A 26 10.04 41.16 1.55
CA THR A 26 9.08 42.28 1.53
C THR A 26 8.02 42.08 0.46
N GLY A 27 8.39 41.57 -0.72
CA GLY A 27 7.47 41.24 -1.81
C GLY A 27 6.46 40.16 -1.43
N ALA A 28 6.87 39.14 -0.66
CA ALA A 28 5.97 38.13 -0.12
C ALA A 28 4.96 38.68 0.91
N ASN A 29 5.27 39.82 1.56
CA ASN A 29 4.36 40.49 2.48
C ASN A 29 3.51 41.58 1.79
N LEU A 30 4.02 42.20 0.73
CA LEU A 30 3.31 43.24 -0.03
C LEU A 30 2.28 42.67 -1.00
N PHE A 31 2.58 41.51 -1.59
CA PHE A 31 1.60 40.69 -2.30
C PHE A 31 1.09 39.66 -1.29
N ASP A 32 -0.10 39.90 -0.72
CA ASP A 32 -0.86 38.98 0.15
C ASP A 32 -1.27 37.68 -0.60
N GLN A 33 -0.28 36.94 -1.11
CA GLN A 33 -0.43 35.63 -1.73
C GLN A 33 -0.53 34.51 -0.68
N GLY A 34 -0.41 34.83 0.61
CA GLY A 34 -0.64 33.90 1.71
C GLY A 34 -2.06 33.33 1.73
N HIS A 35 -3.05 34.06 1.21
CA HIS A 35 -4.45 33.64 1.20
C HIS A 35 -4.89 32.86 -0.06
N ARG A 36 -4.00 32.64 -1.06
CA ARG A 36 -4.41 32.03 -2.35
C ARG A 36 -3.83 30.65 -2.65
N ILE A 37 -3.10 30.04 -1.70
CA ILE A 37 -2.66 28.63 -1.77
C ILE A 37 -3.45 27.74 -0.79
N GLY A 38 -4.62 28.20 -0.37
CA GLY A 38 -5.62 27.37 0.29
C GLY A 38 -6.79 27.17 -0.67
N THR A 39 -6.97 25.96 -1.19
CA THR A 39 -8.29 25.57 -1.68
C THR A 39 -9.24 25.65 -0.49
N ASP A 40 -10.35 26.38 -0.62
CA ASP A 40 -11.45 26.35 0.35
C ASP A 40 -11.83 24.89 0.59
N THR A 41 -11.35 24.33 1.70
CA THR A 41 -11.59 22.93 2.00
C THR A 41 -13.02 22.81 2.49
N GLN A 42 -13.84 22.03 1.80
CA GLN A 42 -15.25 21.76 2.14
C GLN A 42 -15.45 21.17 3.56
N ALA A 43 -14.36 20.85 4.29
CA ALA A 43 -14.39 20.36 5.66
C ALA A 43 -14.99 21.36 6.68
N SER A 44 -15.11 22.65 6.34
CA SER A 44 -15.75 23.64 7.22
C SER A 44 -17.25 23.36 7.45
N ASN A 45 -17.90 22.61 6.55
CA ASN A 45 -19.29 22.14 6.69
C ASN A 45 -19.40 20.69 7.19
N SER A 46 -18.36 20.12 7.80
CA SER A 46 -18.52 18.86 8.50
C SER A 46 -19.33 19.12 9.77
N LYS A 47 -20.63 18.76 9.72
CA LYS A 47 -21.42 18.50 10.93
C LYS A 47 -20.55 17.63 11.83
N ILE A 48 -20.02 18.18 12.92
CA ILE A 48 -19.13 17.44 13.83
C ILE A 48 -19.88 16.16 14.20
N LEU A 49 -19.41 15.03 13.67
CA LEU A 49 -19.95 13.72 13.98
C LEU A 49 -19.58 13.48 15.43
N ARG A 50 -20.52 13.81 16.33
CA ARG A 50 -20.39 13.52 17.75
C ARG A 50 -20.04 12.05 17.87
N ALA A 51 -18.92 11.75 18.52
CA ALA A 51 -18.52 10.38 18.75
C ALA A 51 -19.71 9.60 19.34
N PRO A 52 -19.97 8.37 18.88
CA PRO A 52 -21.06 7.56 19.39
C PRO A 52 -20.94 7.45 20.90
N SER A 53 -22.08 7.44 21.59
CA SER A 53 -22.10 7.13 23.02
C SER A 53 -21.45 5.76 23.25
N THR A 54 -20.93 5.52 24.46
CA THR A 54 -20.35 4.22 24.80
C THR A 54 -21.32 3.07 24.51
N ALA A 55 -22.62 3.27 24.79
CA ALA A 55 -23.67 2.32 24.44
C ALA A 55 -23.75 2.06 22.93
N ALA A 56 -23.83 3.12 22.11
CA ALA A 56 -23.87 2.96 20.66
C ALA A 56 -22.59 2.28 20.12
N ARG A 57 -21.42 2.53 20.70
CA ARG A 57 -20.18 1.83 20.31
C ARG A 57 -20.23 0.34 20.60
N LEU A 58 -20.73 -0.05 21.77
CA LEU A 58 -20.87 -1.46 22.14
C LEU A 58 -21.88 -2.18 21.24
N GLU A 59 -23.01 -1.53 20.92
CA GLU A 59 -23.98 -2.07 19.95
C GLU A 59 -23.36 -2.27 18.56
N TRP A 60 -22.53 -1.33 18.10
CA TRP A 60 -21.82 -1.47 16.82
C TRP A 60 -20.77 -2.58 16.82
N GLU A 61 -20.05 -2.76 17.93
CA GLU A 61 -19.09 -3.85 18.11
C GLU A 61 -19.79 -5.21 18.10
N GLU A 62 -20.88 -5.34 18.86
CA GLU A 62 -21.68 -6.56 18.90
C GLU A 62 -22.31 -6.88 17.52
N ALA A 63 -22.83 -5.87 16.82
CA ALA A 63 -23.33 -6.04 15.46
C ALA A 63 -22.24 -6.55 14.50
N PHE A 64 -21.02 -6.01 14.60
CA PHE A 64 -19.91 -6.45 13.76
C PHE A 64 -19.47 -7.88 14.09
N ILE A 65 -19.37 -8.22 15.37
CA ILE A 65 -19.04 -9.59 15.83
C ILE A 65 -20.10 -10.58 15.32
N ASN A 66 -21.38 -10.29 15.52
CA ASN A 66 -22.47 -11.16 15.10
C ASN A 66 -22.48 -11.40 13.59
N VAL A 67 -22.21 -10.36 12.78
CA VAL A 67 -22.09 -10.50 11.33
C VAL A 67 -20.86 -11.33 10.99
N ALA A 68 -19.70 -11.06 11.60
CA ALA A 68 -18.47 -11.81 11.35
C ALA A 68 -18.64 -13.30 11.66
N ASP A 69 -19.21 -13.64 12.82
CA ASP A 69 -19.47 -15.02 13.24
C ASP A 69 -20.43 -15.73 12.28
N ALA A 70 -21.44 -15.02 11.76
CA ALA A 70 -22.38 -15.58 10.80
C ALA A 70 -21.74 -15.84 9.42
N VAL A 71 -20.79 -15.01 8.98
CA VAL A 71 -20.20 -15.10 7.62
C VAL A 71 -18.88 -15.84 7.54
N ASN A 72 -18.13 -15.93 8.64
CA ASN A 72 -16.82 -16.61 8.68
C ASN A 72 -16.85 -18.04 8.13
N PRO A 73 -17.87 -18.87 8.38
CA PRO A 73 -17.95 -20.22 7.81
C PRO A 73 -18.01 -20.27 6.28
N ALA A 74 -18.43 -19.17 5.62
CA ALA A 74 -18.46 -19.07 4.17
C ALA A 74 -17.10 -18.70 3.57
N VAL A 75 -16.14 -18.22 4.35
CA VAL A 75 -14.81 -17.84 3.86
C VAL A 75 -13.87 -19.03 3.97
N VAL A 76 -13.15 -19.32 2.89
CA VAL A 76 -12.16 -20.39 2.82
C VAL A 76 -10.77 -19.83 2.53
N GLN A 77 -9.75 -20.52 3.03
CA GLN A 77 -8.37 -20.29 2.63
C GLN A 77 -8.03 -21.20 1.45
N ILE A 78 -7.36 -20.67 0.44
CA ILE A 78 -6.92 -21.41 -0.74
C ILE A 78 -5.40 -21.37 -0.76
N ARG A 79 -4.78 -22.56 -0.84
CA ARG A 79 -3.35 -22.73 -1.06
C ARG A 79 -3.15 -23.26 -2.47
N SER A 80 -2.35 -22.57 -3.26
CA SER A 80 -1.96 -22.99 -4.60
C SER A 80 -0.50 -23.38 -4.64
N GLU A 81 -0.18 -24.46 -5.33
CA GLU A 81 1.18 -24.92 -5.57
C GLU A 81 1.43 -24.99 -7.08
N VAL A 82 2.53 -24.37 -7.52
CA VAL A 82 3.03 -24.43 -8.88
C VAL A 82 4.40 -25.09 -8.86
N ARG A 83 4.58 -26.16 -9.62
CA ARG A 83 5.86 -26.85 -9.78
C ARG A 83 6.67 -26.11 -10.85
N ILE A 84 7.79 -25.53 -10.47
CA ILE A 84 8.71 -24.88 -11.41
C ILE A 84 9.67 -25.95 -11.93
N GLU A 85 9.83 -26.05 -13.26
CA GLU A 85 10.87 -26.88 -13.87
C GLU A 85 12.25 -26.27 -13.59
N GLN A 86 13.21 -27.10 -13.21
CA GLN A 86 14.54 -26.69 -12.71
C GLN A 86 15.37 -25.86 -13.71
N SER A 87 15.02 -25.90 -15.01
CA SER A 87 15.65 -25.09 -16.07
C SER A 87 15.28 -23.61 -16.04
N ASP A 88 14.15 -23.24 -15.40
CA ASP A 88 13.63 -21.87 -15.36
C ASP A 88 13.73 -21.23 -13.97
N ALA A 89 14.41 -21.89 -13.02
CA ALA A 89 14.57 -21.40 -11.67
C ALA A 89 15.43 -20.12 -11.67
N PRO A 90 14.86 -18.93 -11.41
CA PRO A 90 15.66 -17.72 -11.34
C PRO A 90 16.54 -17.81 -10.09
N ASN A 91 17.81 -17.52 -10.27
CA ASN A 91 18.70 -16.95 -9.26
C ASN A 91 17.88 -16.08 -8.29
N THR A 92 17.96 -16.40 -7.00
CA THR A 92 17.12 -15.83 -5.93
C THR A 92 17.13 -14.29 -5.88
N TRP A 93 18.22 -13.66 -6.36
CA TRP A 93 18.36 -12.22 -6.46
C TRP A 93 17.65 -11.57 -7.66
N GLU A 94 17.43 -12.32 -8.74
CA GLU A 94 16.72 -11.87 -9.94
C GLU A 94 15.21 -11.99 -9.70
N TRP A 95 14.80 -13.10 -9.06
CA TRP A 95 13.42 -13.32 -8.60
C TRP A 95 12.90 -12.18 -7.72
N GLU A 96 13.67 -11.71 -6.72
CA GLU A 96 13.18 -10.65 -5.81
C GLU A 96 13.02 -9.28 -6.50
N ARG A 97 13.79 -9.01 -7.55
CA ARG A 97 13.71 -7.74 -8.31
C ARG A 97 12.51 -7.69 -9.25
N GLU A 98 12.15 -8.83 -9.84
CA GLU A 98 11.07 -8.91 -10.82
C GLU A 98 9.68 -9.04 -10.19
N ARG A 99 9.61 -9.32 -8.89
CA ARG A 99 8.34 -9.45 -8.19
C ARG A 99 7.55 -8.16 -8.17
N THR A 100 6.27 -8.30 -8.48
CA THR A 100 5.29 -7.26 -8.22
C THR A 100 5.04 -7.10 -6.71
N PRO A 101 4.55 -5.93 -6.25
CA PRO A 101 4.13 -5.75 -4.86
C PRO A 101 3.10 -6.80 -4.39
N TRP A 102 2.24 -7.24 -5.31
CA TRP A 102 1.28 -8.32 -5.07
C TRP A 102 2.01 -9.64 -4.79
N GLU A 103 2.93 -10.03 -5.66
CA GLU A 103 3.58 -11.33 -5.50
C GLU A 103 4.34 -11.45 -4.19
N ARG A 104 4.97 -10.34 -3.74
CA ARG A 104 5.65 -10.22 -2.45
C ARG A 104 4.79 -10.60 -1.24
N PHE A 105 3.50 -10.30 -1.29
CA PHE A 105 2.60 -10.53 -0.17
C PHE A 105 2.04 -11.95 -0.15
N PHE A 106 1.76 -12.53 -1.32
CA PHE A 106 0.99 -13.78 -1.41
C PHE A 106 1.82 -15.03 -1.71
N PHE A 107 3.05 -14.88 -2.22
CA PHE A 107 3.92 -16.02 -2.53
C PHE A 107 5.13 -16.08 -1.60
N GLN A 108 5.48 -17.29 -1.17
CA GLN A 108 6.71 -17.51 -0.42
C GLN A 108 7.92 -17.55 -1.38
N PRO A 109 9.09 -17.02 -1.00
CA PRO A 109 10.32 -17.29 -1.74
C PRO A 109 10.58 -18.79 -1.90
N PRO A 110 11.00 -19.24 -3.10
CA PRO A 110 11.43 -20.61 -3.31
C PRO A 110 12.53 -20.96 -2.30
N GLN A 111 12.35 -22.06 -1.56
CA GLN A 111 13.37 -22.52 -0.63
C GLN A 111 14.51 -23.20 -1.43
N PRO A 112 15.79 -22.86 -1.14
CA PRO A 112 16.93 -23.44 -1.83
C PRO A 112 17.25 -24.84 -1.29
N ASN A 113 16.31 -25.78 -1.39
CA ASN A 113 16.46 -27.14 -0.87
C ASN A 113 16.26 -28.15 -1.98
N GLY A 114 17.22 -28.32 -2.91
CA GLY A 114 17.48 -29.52 -3.76
C GLY A 114 16.35 -30.25 -4.51
N PHE A 115 15.10 -29.87 -4.31
CA PHE A 115 13.87 -30.36 -4.93
C PHE A 115 13.43 -29.32 -5.96
N PRO A 116 12.63 -29.69 -6.97
CA PRO A 116 12.06 -28.74 -7.91
C PRO A 116 11.42 -27.59 -7.11
N PRO A 117 11.80 -26.32 -7.36
CA PRO A 117 11.27 -25.22 -6.59
C PRO A 117 9.74 -25.20 -6.74
N VAL A 118 9.02 -25.44 -5.65
CA VAL A 118 7.57 -25.30 -5.63
C VAL A 118 7.26 -23.86 -5.22
N ARG A 119 6.58 -23.12 -6.09
CA ARG A 119 6.04 -21.81 -5.75
C ARG A 119 4.70 -22.02 -5.07
N GLN A 120 4.60 -21.59 -3.81
CA GLN A 120 3.36 -21.66 -3.04
C GLN A 120 2.71 -20.28 -2.99
N GLY A 121 1.42 -20.23 -3.30
CA GLY A 121 0.55 -19.06 -3.20
C GLY A 121 -0.51 -19.24 -2.13
N LEU A 122 -0.86 -18.14 -1.47
CA LEU A 122 -1.99 -18.08 -0.54
C LEU A 122 -3.06 -17.14 -1.10
N GLY A 123 -4.33 -17.51 -0.89
CA GLY A 123 -5.48 -16.70 -1.25
C GLY A 123 -6.69 -17.04 -0.39
N SER A 124 -7.78 -16.32 -0.63
CA SER A 124 -9.08 -16.58 -0.02
C SER A 124 -10.13 -16.84 -1.10
N GLY A 125 -11.23 -17.46 -0.67
CA GLY A 125 -12.41 -17.64 -1.49
C GLY A 125 -13.67 -17.59 -0.64
N VAL A 126 -14.82 -17.51 -1.31
CA VAL A 126 -16.13 -17.53 -0.67
C VAL A 126 -16.93 -18.71 -1.18
N LEU A 127 -17.41 -19.54 -0.27
CA LEU A 127 -18.37 -20.62 -0.52
C LEU A 127 -19.75 -20.00 -0.81
N ILE A 128 -20.18 -20.08 -2.06
CA ILE A 128 -21.46 -19.51 -2.51
C ILE A 128 -22.59 -20.55 -2.54
N ARG A 129 -22.26 -21.84 -2.41
CA ARG A 129 -23.22 -22.94 -2.49
C ARG A 129 -22.80 -24.12 -1.62
N SER A 130 -23.78 -24.80 -1.03
CA SER A 130 -23.58 -25.90 -0.07
C SER A 130 -22.97 -27.17 -0.68
N ASP A 131 -22.95 -27.29 -2.00
CA ASP A 131 -22.32 -28.40 -2.75
C ASP A 131 -20.85 -28.14 -3.10
N GLY A 132 -20.24 -27.07 -2.56
CA GLY A 132 -18.80 -26.84 -2.64
C GLY A 132 -18.33 -25.80 -3.66
N TYR A 133 -19.24 -24.98 -4.22
CA TYR A 133 -18.83 -23.94 -5.18
C TYR A 133 -18.19 -22.76 -4.46
N ILE A 134 -16.95 -22.47 -4.85
CA ILE A 134 -16.13 -21.40 -4.27
C ILE A 134 -15.80 -20.38 -5.36
N VAL A 135 -15.99 -19.10 -5.04
CA VAL A 135 -15.54 -17.97 -5.86
C VAL A 135 -14.23 -17.45 -5.29
N THR A 136 -13.23 -17.29 -6.15
CA THR A 136 -11.92 -16.71 -5.81
C THR A 136 -11.41 -15.88 -6.99
N ASN A 137 -10.31 -15.17 -6.77
CA ASN A 137 -9.67 -14.41 -7.84
C ASN A 137 -8.93 -15.36 -8.79
N ASN A 138 -8.90 -15.03 -10.08
CA ASN A 138 -8.20 -15.83 -11.09
C ASN A 138 -6.73 -16.07 -10.74
N HIS A 139 -6.01 -15.03 -10.32
CA HIS A 139 -4.57 -15.14 -10.00
C HIS A 139 -4.25 -16.07 -8.82
N VAL A 140 -5.24 -16.46 -8.00
CA VAL A 140 -5.03 -17.40 -6.89
C VAL A 140 -4.90 -18.83 -7.43
N ILE A 141 -5.62 -19.12 -8.51
CA ILE A 141 -5.74 -20.46 -9.11
C ILE A 141 -4.99 -20.59 -10.45
N GLU A 142 -4.59 -19.48 -11.04
CA GLU A 142 -3.91 -19.45 -12.33
C GLU A 142 -2.60 -20.24 -12.27
N SER A 143 -2.43 -21.17 -13.21
CA SER A 143 -1.26 -22.05 -13.32
C SER A 143 -0.99 -22.95 -12.10
N ALA A 144 -1.94 -23.10 -11.18
CA ALA A 144 -1.81 -23.98 -10.03
C ALA A 144 -1.90 -25.46 -10.45
N ASP A 145 -0.86 -26.24 -10.17
CA ASP A 145 -0.85 -27.70 -10.36
C ASP A 145 -1.66 -28.41 -9.27
N LYS A 146 -1.68 -27.81 -8.07
CA LYS A 146 -2.40 -28.33 -6.93
C LYS A 146 -3.07 -27.20 -6.16
N LEU A 147 -4.32 -27.44 -5.79
CA LEU A 147 -5.11 -26.56 -4.94
C LEU A 147 -5.50 -27.31 -3.68
N GLN A 148 -5.36 -26.63 -2.54
CA GLN A 148 -5.82 -27.11 -1.25
C GLN A 148 -6.71 -26.02 -0.65
N VAL A 149 -7.95 -26.39 -0.33
CA VAL A 149 -8.91 -25.49 0.31
C VAL A 149 -8.96 -25.83 1.79
N LEU A 150 -8.88 -24.84 2.67
CA LEU A 150 -9.05 -25.01 4.11
C LEU A 150 -10.30 -24.25 4.53
N LEU A 151 -11.29 -24.97 5.05
CA LEU A 151 -12.52 -24.41 5.58
C LEU A 151 -12.27 -23.81 6.98
N HIS A 152 -13.17 -22.93 7.40
CA HIS A 152 -13.13 -22.31 8.73
C HIS A 152 -13.09 -23.34 9.89
N ASP A 153 -13.70 -24.51 9.72
CA ASP A 153 -13.72 -25.59 10.71
C ASP A 153 -12.48 -26.51 10.68
N GLY A 154 -11.49 -26.18 9.86
CA GLY A 154 -10.23 -26.92 9.74
C GLY A 154 -10.28 -28.11 8.78
N ARG A 155 -11.42 -28.37 8.12
CA ARG A 155 -11.50 -29.39 7.06
C ARG A 155 -10.77 -28.94 5.80
N THR A 156 -10.25 -29.92 5.06
CA THR A 156 -9.54 -29.72 3.79
C THR A 156 -10.19 -30.53 2.68
#